data_AF-A0A937SKW5-F1
#
_entry.id   AF-A0A937SKW5-F1
#
_cell.length_a   1.000
_cell.length_b   1.000
_cell.length_c   1.000
_cell.angle_alpha   90.00
_cell.angle_beta   90.00
_cell.angle_gamma   90.00
#
_symmetry.space_group_name_H-M   'P 1'
#
loop_
_entity.id
_entity.type
_entity.pdbx_description
1 polymer ?
#
loop_
_entity_poly.entity_id
_entity_poly.type
_entity_poly.pdbx_seq_one_letter_code
_entity_poly.pdbx_strand_id
1 'polypeptide(L)'
;MPVDPQVWTAYAGSYRVRTPDGEVNGIVRIDGACISLQLPSQQEEFELFAMSEDRFYIWGGTIITFYRDSRGEVDRAAYLLSGMAYEATRIP
;
A
#
# COMPACT_ATOMS: atom_id res chain seq x y z
N MET A 1 -3.29 -12.87 16.91
CA MET A 1 -4.49 -12.09 17.28
C MET A 1 -4.99 -11.39 16.02
N PRO A 2 -6.31 -11.25 15.81
CA PRO A 2 -6.81 -10.45 14.69
C PRO A 2 -6.35 -9.00 14.86
N VAL A 3 -5.91 -8.38 13.77
CA VAL A 3 -5.53 -6.96 13.75
C VAL A 3 -6.81 -6.12 13.79
N ASP A 4 -6.82 -5.05 14.58
CA ASP A 4 -7.93 -4.08 14.58
C ASP A 4 -7.95 -3.32 13.24
N PRO A 5 -9.03 -3.42 12.44
CA PRO A 5 -9.15 -2.71 11.16
C PRO A 5 -8.99 -1.20 11.27
N GLN A 6 -9.23 -0.60 12.45
CA GLN A 6 -9.00 0.83 12.64
C GLN A 6 -7.53 1.22 12.46
N VAL A 7 -6.59 0.32 12.76
CA VAL A 7 -5.16 0.58 12.58
C VAL A 7 -4.81 0.79 11.11
N TRP A 8 -5.56 0.13 10.22
CA TRP A 8 -5.30 0.21 8.79
C TRP A 8 -5.66 1.58 8.24
N THR A 9 -6.64 2.29 8.79
CA THR A 9 -7.07 3.62 8.30
C THR A 9 -5.90 4.62 8.16
N ALA A 10 -4.84 4.47 8.94
CA ALA A 10 -3.61 5.26 8.84
C ALA A 10 -2.87 5.08 7.49
N TYR A 11 -3.02 3.94 6.83
CA TYR A 11 -2.42 3.64 5.53
C TYR A 11 -3.20 4.22 4.35
N ALA A 12 -4.43 4.70 4.55
CA ALA A 12 -5.18 5.35 3.48
C ALA A 12 -4.46 6.63 3.02
N GLY A 13 -4.40 6.84 1.71
CA GLY A 13 -3.78 8.01 1.11
C GLY A 13 -3.13 7.75 -0.23
N SER A 14 -2.45 8.78 -0.72
CA SER A 14 -1.74 8.74 -2.00
C SER A 14 -0.27 8.39 -1.79
N TYR A 15 0.26 7.54 -2.66
CA TYR A 15 1.64 7.05 -2.61
C TYR A 15 2.28 7.21 -3.99
N ARG A 16 3.43 7.86 -4.03
CA ARG A 16 4.23 7.97 -5.24
C ARG A 16 5.22 6.82 -5.31
N VAL A 17 4.94 5.86 -6.17
CA VAL A 17 5.77 4.69 -6.43
C VAL A 17 6.84 5.05 -7.46
N ARG A 18 8.11 4.76 -7.15
CA ARG A 18 9.21 4.89 -8.10
C ARG A 18 9.41 3.58 -8.86
N THR A 19 9.30 3.63 -10.17
CA THR A 19 9.54 2.50 -11.08
C THR A 19 10.71 2.84 -12.03
N PRO A 20 11.31 1.84 -12.70
CA PRO A 20 12.30 2.07 -13.76
C PRO A 20 11.82 3.00 -14.87
N ASP A 21 10.51 2.99 -15.15
CA ASP A 21 9.90 3.77 -16.24
C ASP A 21 9.43 5.17 -15.78
N GLY A 22 9.52 5.51 -14.49
CA GLY A 22 9.15 6.81 -13.95
C GLY A 22 8.46 6.74 -12.59
N GLU A 23 7.57 7.69 -12.33
CA GLU A 23 6.81 7.76 -11.08
C GLU A 23 5.33 7.54 -11.35
N VAL A 24 4.68 6.69 -10.53
CA VAL A 24 3.24 6.40 -10.61
C VAL A 24 2.62 6.69 -9.24
N ASN A 25 1.51 7.42 -9.21
CA ASN A 25 0.83 7.77 -7.96
C ASN A 25 -0.27 6.77 -7.62
N GLY A 26 -0.03 5.77 -6.79
CA GLY A 26 -1.10 4.89 -6.28
C GLY A 26 -1.97 5.56 -5.22
N ILE A 27 -3.25 5.17 -5.15
CA ILE A 27 -4.18 5.59 -4.11
C ILE A 27 -4.59 4.34 -3.31
N VAL A 28 -4.36 4.36 -2.01
CA VAL A 28 -4.84 3.32 -1.08
C VAL A 28 -6.11 3.80 -0.42
N ARG A 29 -7.19 3.03 -0.54
CA ARG A 29 -8.49 3.27 0.10
C ARG A 29 -8.79 2.18 1.11
N ILE A 30 -9.51 2.56 2.17
CA ILE A 30 -9.86 1.67 3.27
C ILE A 30 -11.32 1.91 3.61
N ASP A 31 -12.11 0.84 3.54
CA ASP A 31 -13.51 0.80 3.92
C ASP A 31 -13.74 -0.37 4.88
N GLY A 32 -13.68 -0.07 6.18
CA GLY A 32 -13.72 -1.08 7.24
C GLY A 32 -12.55 -2.06 7.12
N ALA A 33 -12.85 -3.31 6.78
CA ALA A 33 -11.85 -4.36 6.59
C ALA A 33 -11.40 -4.51 5.12
N CYS A 34 -12.04 -3.81 4.18
CA CYS A 34 -11.67 -3.81 2.78
C CYS A 34 -10.60 -2.75 2.54
N ILE A 35 -9.50 -3.13 1.90
CA ILE A 35 -8.42 -2.23 1.51
C ILE A 35 -8.23 -2.40 0.02
N SER A 36 -8.20 -1.30 -0.73
CA SER A 36 -7.96 -1.33 -2.18
C SER A 36 -6.82 -0.40 -2.59
N LEU A 37 -6.10 -0.82 -3.63
CA LEU A 37 -5.09 -0.01 -4.31
C LEU A 37 -5.60 0.33 -5.70
N GLN A 38 -5.63 1.61 -6.05
CA GLN A 38 -5.86 2.09 -7.39
C GLN A 38 -4.58 2.70 -7.97
N LEU A 39 -4.18 2.27 -9.16
CA LEU A 39 -3.09 2.89 -9.91
C LEU A 39 -3.70 3.76 -11.03
N PRO A 40 -3.34 5.03 -11.22
CA PRO A 40 -4.00 5.95 -12.16
C PRO A 40 -3.93 5.50 -13.62
N SER A 41 -2.87 4.75 -13.96
CA SER A 41 -2.68 4.15 -15.28
C SER A 41 -3.55 2.92 -15.52
N GLN A 42 -4.24 2.43 -14.49
CA GLN A 42 -5.10 1.26 -14.54
C GLN A 42 -6.52 1.63 -14.09
N GLN A 43 -7.52 1.15 -14.82
CA GLN A 43 -8.93 1.40 -14.46
C GLN A 43 -9.40 0.49 -13.31
N GLU A 44 -8.63 -0.55 -12.98
CA GLU A 44 -8.96 -1.55 -11.99
C GLU A 44 -8.47 -1.17 -10.58
N GLU A 45 -9.26 -1.52 -9.57
CA GLU A 45 -8.85 -1.49 -8.16
C GLU A 45 -8.41 -2.89 -7.74
N PHE A 46 -7.29 -2.97 -7.03
CA PHE A 46 -6.77 -4.22 -6.49
C PHE A 46 -7.14 -4.35 -5.02
N GLU A 47 -7.85 -5.41 -4.67
CA GLU A 47 -8.10 -5.75 -3.27
C GLU A 47 -6.80 -6.21 -2.59
N LEU A 48 -6.57 -5.66 -1.40
CA LEU A 48 -5.42 -5.91 -0.54
C LEU A 48 -5.84 -6.78 0.64
N PHE A 49 -5.21 -7.93 0.77
CA PHE A 49 -5.48 -8.90 1.82
C PHE A 49 -4.43 -8.80 2.92
N ALA A 50 -4.86 -8.58 4.15
CA ALA A 50 -3.96 -8.41 5.29
C ALA A 50 -3.21 -9.72 5.63
N MET A 51 -1.89 -9.63 5.76
CA MET A 51 -1.03 -10.69 6.31
C MET A 51 -0.63 -10.38 7.75
N SER A 52 -0.39 -9.10 8.04
CA SER A 52 -0.06 -8.55 9.36
C SER A 52 -0.66 -7.14 9.48
N GLU A 53 -0.28 -6.42 10.54
CA GLU A 53 -0.73 -5.04 10.74
C GLU A 53 -0.28 -4.11 9.61
N ASP A 54 0.89 -4.34 9.04
CA ASP A 54 1.59 -3.46 8.11
C ASP A 54 1.84 -4.09 6.73
N ARG A 55 1.53 -5.39 6.57
CA ARG A 55 1.83 -6.15 5.37
C ARG A 55 0.57 -6.72 4.74
N PHE A 56 0.45 -6.52 3.44
CA PHE A 56 -0.70 -6.90 2.63
C PHE A 56 -0.24 -7.64 1.38
N TYR A 57 -1.11 -8.45 0.79
CA TYR A 57 -0.87 -9.06 -0.51
C TYR A 57 -2.02 -8.78 -1.48
N ILE A 58 -1.69 -8.68 -2.77
CA ILE A 58 -2.65 -8.65 -3.87
C ILE A 58 -2.68 -10.05 -4.49
N TRP A 59 -3.87 -10.53 -4.90
CA TRP A 59 -3.96 -11.75 -5.71
C TRP A 59 -3.11 -11.60 -6.98
N GLY A 60 -2.20 -12.55 -7.20
CA GLY A 60 -1.17 -12.43 -8.24
C GLY A 60 0.26 -12.28 -7.72
N GLY A 61 0.46 -12.22 -6.39
CA GLY A 61 1.77 -12.42 -5.77
C GLY A 61 2.53 -11.14 -5.41
N THR A 62 1.88 -9.97 -5.47
CA THR A 62 2.47 -8.71 -5.00
C THR A 62 2.30 -8.57 -3.50
N ILE A 63 3.36 -8.19 -2.81
CA ILE A 63 3.33 -7.87 -1.38
C ILE A 63 3.56 -6.39 -1.19
N ILE A 64 2.77 -5.76 -0.31
CA ILE A 64 2.91 -4.36 0.07
C ILE A 64 3.19 -4.29 1.57
N THR A 65 4.22 -3.54 1.94
CA THR A 65 4.56 -3.28 3.35
C THR A 65 4.54 -1.79 3.60
N PHE A 66 3.76 -1.34 4.58
CA PHE A 66 3.70 0.06 5.01
C PHE A 66 4.69 0.30 6.15
N TYR A 67 5.31 1.47 6.16
CA TYR A 67 6.23 1.86 7.21
C TYR A 67 5.81 3.20 7.82
N ARG A 68 6.13 3.34 9.09
CA ARG A 68 5.94 4.56 9.86
C ARG A 68 7.28 5.25 10.11
N ASP A 69 7.25 6.56 10.20
CA ASP A 69 8.39 7.38 10.59
C ASP A 69 8.62 7.36 12.12
N SER A 70 9.60 8.13 12.58
CA SER A 70 9.90 8.27 14.02
C SER A 70 8.78 8.90 14.86
N ARG A 71 7.78 9.52 14.22
CA ARG A 71 6.60 10.12 14.87
C ARG A 71 5.42 9.15 14.90
N GLY A 72 5.55 7.98 14.29
CA GLY A 72 4.48 6.99 14.17
C GLY A 72 3.57 7.23 12.97
N GLU A 73 3.90 8.18 12.10
CA GLU A 73 3.10 8.51 10.92
C GLU A 73 3.51 7.65 9.73
N VAL A 74 2.54 7.15 8.97
CA VAL A 74 2.82 6.38 7.75
C VAL A 74 3.45 7.32 6.72
N ASP A 75 4.70 7.05 6.33
CA ASP A 75 5.49 7.91 5.42
C ASP A 75 5.88 7.22 4.12
N ARG A 76 5.91 5.87 4.10
CA ARG A 76 6.32 5.09 2.93
C ARG A 76 5.66 3.72 2.87
N ALA A 77 5.67 3.15 1.66
CA ALA A 77 5.34 1.77 1.40
C ALA A 77 6.40 1.12 0.50
N ALA A 78 6.54 -0.20 0.57
CA ALA A 78 7.36 -0.98 -0.34
C ALA A 78 6.53 -2.06 -1.02
N TYR A 79 6.66 -2.16 -2.33
CA TYR A 79 5.99 -3.14 -3.19
C TYR A 79 7.01 -4.18 -3.60
N LEU A 80 6.74 -5.46 -3.34
CA LEU A 80 7.50 -6.58 -3.87
C LEU A 80 6.67 -7.23 -4.98
N LEU A 81 7.01 -6.92 -6.24
CA LEU A 81 6.34 -7.45 -7.43
C LEU A 81 7.33 -8.31 -8.20
N SER A 82 7.01 -9.60 -8.39
CA SER A 82 7.88 -10.55 -9.12
C SER A 82 9.33 -10.58 -8.62
N GLY A 83 9.53 -10.40 -7.31
CA GLY A 83 10.85 -10.35 -6.68
C GLY A 83 11.58 -9.01 -6.78
N MET A 84 11.00 -8.00 -7.45
CA MET A 84 11.54 -6.64 -7.51
C MET A 84 10.89 -5.75 -6.47
N ALA A 85 11.71 -5.00 -5.74
CA ALA A 85 11.28 -4.05 -4.73
C ALA A 85 11.12 -2.65 -5.34
N TYR A 86 9.97 -2.02 -5.12
CA TYR A 86 9.68 -0.65 -5.49
C TYR A 86 9.31 0.14 -4.26
N GLU A 87 9.95 1.29 -4.07
CA GLU A 87 9.64 2.20 -2.97
C GLU A 87 8.53 3.15 -3.36
N ALA A 88 7.67 3.48 -2.40
CA ALA A 88 6.69 4.52 -2.54
C ALA A 88 6.67 5.46 -1.35
N THR A 89 6.67 6.76 -1.63
CA THR A 89 6.56 7.79 -0.58
C THR A 89 5.12 8.25 -0.49
N ARG A 90 4.59 8.37 0.73
CA ARG A 90 3.28 8.99 0.93
C ARG A 90 3.35 10.47 0.51
N ILE A 91 2.35 10.93 -0.23
CA ILE A 91 2.27 12.32 -0.70
C ILE A 91 1.04 13.01 -0.09
N PRO A 92 1.10 14.35 0.09
CA PRO A 92 -0.03 15.14 0.57
C PRO A 92 -1.27 15.02 -0.32
#